data_AF-A0A2J7YND7-F1
#
_entry.id   AF-A0A2J7YND7-F1
#
_cell.length_a   1.000
_cell.length_b   1.000
_cell.length_c   1.000
_cell.angle_alpha   90.00
_cell.angle_beta   90.00
_cell.angle_gamma   90.00
#
_symmetry.space_group_name_H-M   'P 1'
#
loop_
_entity.id
_entity.type
_entity.pdbx_description
1 polymer ?
#
loop_
_entity_poly.entity_id
_entity_poly.type
_entity_poly.pdbx_seq_one_letter_code
_entity_poly.pdbx_strand_id
1 'polypeptide(L)'
;MGTSTPDLDVRCDKVADPARPGCVFHKYKPTWVMNFKKTPAAVAHAWLIQSKLPNHPGSMTADKPMKYLPKADKNQHNRDPQKNRDVICPSGWAAKNGHPDTTVVTDIAPNDTASCDEFAYAASYNSGGMPQSMDGLNEVASGDPCVQSYATRVKQGEWHLYDDERIAGPTWQEVCGRSSMSSWINTTSMASFSGAFAAGGKYHLLDADEYWVKFPEFAHCEPARQP
;
A
#
# COMPACT_ATOMS: atom_id res chain seq x y z
N MET A 1 -49.72 11.12 6.67
CA MET A 1 -48.36 10.88 7.21
C MET A 1 -47.67 9.88 6.29
N GLY A 2 -46.49 10.22 5.78
CA GLY A 2 -45.55 9.32 5.12
C GLY A 2 -44.15 9.73 5.58
N THR A 3 -43.47 8.85 6.33
CA THR A 3 -42.31 9.17 7.20
C THR A 3 -41.03 8.48 6.73
N SER A 4 -40.50 8.84 5.56
CA SER A 4 -39.19 8.31 5.14
C SER A 4 -38.50 9.22 4.13
N THR A 5 -37.89 10.30 4.60
CA THR A 5 -36.65 10.78 3.99
C THR A 5 -35.60 9.69 4.16
N PRO A 6 -34.82 9.29 3.13
CA PRO A 6 -33.69 8.42 3.36
C PRO A 6 -32.71 9.18 4.25
N ASP A 7 -32.51 8.70 5.49
CA ASP A 7 -31.48 9.25 6.36
C ASP A 7 -30.14 9.11 5.63
N LEU A 8 -29.55 10.24 5.27
CA LEU A 8 -28.20 10.29 4.75
C LEU A 8 -27.27 9.82 5.87
N ASP A 9 -26.70 8.63 5.70
CA ASP A 9 -25.89 7.97 6.73
C ASP A 9 -24.47 8.58 6.80
N VAL A 10 -24.42 9.76 7.39
CA VAL A 10 -23.24 10.62 7.49
C VAL A 10 -22.57 10.45 8.85
N ARG A 11 -21.27 10.15 8.84
CA ARG A 11 -20.41 10.18 10.03
C ARG A 11 -19.66 11.51 10.05
N CYS A 12 -19.89 12.31 11.09
CA CYS A 12 -19.08 13.50 11.38
C CYS A 12 -18.17 13.20 12.57
N ASP A 13 -16.85 13.37 12.42
CA ASP A 13 -15.92 13.10 13.51
C ASP A 13 -14.77 14.11 13.60
N LYS A 14 -14.16 14.15 14.79
CA LYS A 14 -12.90 14.83 15.10
C LYS A 14 -11.77 13.83 15.33
N VAL A 15 -12.04 12.55 15.14
CA VAL A 15 -11.13 11.46 15.51
C VAL A 15 -10.03 11.36 14.47
N ALA A 16 -10.40 11.44 13.18
CA ALA A 16 -9.49 11.37 12.05
C ALA A 16 -8.42 12.47 12.11
N ASP A 17 -8.84 13.73 12.26
CA ASP A 17 -7.97 14.88 12.50
C ASP A 17 -8.70 15.93 13.36
N PRO A 18 -8.33 16.10 14.65
CA PRO A 18 -8.96 17.07 15.53
C PRO A 18 -8.84 18.53 15.04
N ALA A 19 -7.79 18.85 14.26
CA ALA A 19 -7.58 20.18 13.71
C ALA A 19 -8.39 20.42 12.43
N ARG A 20 -8.90 19.34 11.80
CA ARG A 20 -9.71 19.37 10.58
C ARG A 20 -10.92 18.45 10.74
N PRO A 21 -11.94 18.86 11.52
CA PRO A 21 -13.18 18.10 11.62
C PRO A 21 -13.84 17.94 10.24
N GLY A 22 -14.47 16.80 10.01
CA GLY A 22 -15.11 16.50 8.74
C GLY A 22 -16.32 15.58 8.87
N CYS A 23 -17.13 15.55 7.83
CA CYS A 23 -18.28 14.67 7.69
C CYS A 23 -18.15 13.86 6.41
N VAL A 24 -18.40 12.56 6.48
CA VAL A 24 -18.25 11.64 5.35
C VAL A 24 -19.43 10.67 5.28
N PHE A 25 -19.73 10.21 4.06
CA PHE A 25 -20.60 9.05 3.86
C PHE A 25 -19.81 7.79 4.17
N HIS A 26 -19.85 7.33 5.42
CA HIS A 26 -18.94 6.29 5.90
C HIS A 26 -19.13 4.92 5.20
N LYS A 27 -20.28 4.69 4.56
CA LYS A 27 -20.53 3.52 3.71
C LYS A 27 -19.90 3.61 2.32
N TYR A 28 -19.52 4.81 1.87
CA TYR A 28 -18.82 4.99 0.61
C TYR A 28 -17.35 4.62 0.77
N LYS A 29 -16.87 3.67 -0.05
CA LYS A 29 -15.47 3.26 -0.09
C LYS A 29 -14.71 4.15 -1.09
N PRO A 30 -13.91 5.13 -0.63
CA PRO A 30 -13.17 6.00 -1.55
C PRO A 30 -12.07 5.24 -2.27
N THR A 31 -11.57 5.79 -3.37
CA THR A 31 -10.49 5.19 -4.17
C THR A 31 -9.21 6.01 -4.08
N TRP A 32 -8.15 5.40 -3.57
CA TRP A 32 -6.80 5.92 -3.64
C TRP A 32 -6.21 5.63 -5.02
N VAL A 33 -5.75 6.68 -5.70
CA VAL A 33 -5.07 6.56 -7.01
C VAL A 33 -3.60 6.86 -6.80
N MET A 34 -2.74 5.87 -7.01
CA MET A 34 -1.30 6.09 -6.88
C MET A 34 -0.78 6.97 -8.03
N ASN A 35 0.25 7.77 -7.74
CA ASN A 35 0.81 8.72 -8.72
C ASN A 35 1.88 8.06 -9.60
N PHE A 36 1.45 7.38 -10.67
CA PHE A 36 2.37 6.71 -11.61
C PHE A 36 3.42 7.67 -12.20
N LYS A 37 3.01 8.89 -12.56
CA LYS A 37 3.92 9.88 -13.14
C LYS A 37 5.10 10.23 -12.23
N LYS A 38 4.89 10.17 -10.90
CA LYS A 38 5.90 10.52 -9.91
C LYS A 38 6.69 9.31 -9.41
N THR A 39 6.01 8.18 -9.20
CA THR A 39 6.59 7.00 -8.54
C THR A 39 6.24 5.71 -9.29
N PRO A 40 6.59 5.58 -10.58
CA PRO A 40 6.10 4.52 -11.45
C PRO A 40 6.44 3.11 -10.94
N ALA A 41 7.65 2.92 -10.36
CA ALA A 41 8.07 1.62 -9.82
C ALA A 41 7.20 1.16 -8.64
N ALA A 42 6.87 2.04 -7.69
CA ALA A 42 5.97 1.71 -6.57
C ALA A 42 4.55 1.40 -7.06
N VAL A 43 4.07 2.14 -8.07
CA VAL A 43 2.75 1.87 -8.68
C VAL A 43 2.74 0.51 -9.39
N ALA A 44 3.81 0.18 -10.13
CA ALA A 44 3.95 -1.11 -10.79
C ALA A 44 3.96 -2.26 -9.78
N HIS A 45 4.71 -2.12 -8.68
CA HIS A 45 4.75 -3.11 -7.61
C HIS A 45 3.36 -3.32 -7.01
N ALA A 46 2.68 -2.26 -6.57
CA ALA A 46 1.34 -2.36 -6.00
C ALA A 46 0.32 -2.96 -6.99
N TRP A 47 0.38 -2.59 -8.28
CA TRP A 47 -0.47 -3.17 -9.32
C TRP A 47 -0.22 -4.66 -9.51
N LEU A 48 1.04 -5.09 -9.59
CA LEU A 48 1.40 -6.50 -9.76
C LEU A 48 0.81 -7.34 -8.62
N ILE A 49 1.04 -6.90 -7.38
CA ILE A 49 0.59 -7.60 -6.19
C ILE A 49 -0.93 -7.64 -6.09
N GLN A 50 -1.63 -6.51 -6.30
CA GLN A 50 -3.09 -6.49 -6.34
C GLN A 50 -3.66 -7.42 -7.42
N SER A 51 -3.02 -7.45 -8.59
CA SER A 51 -3.54 -8.15 -9.76
C SER A 51 -3.30 -9.66 -9.69
N LYS A 52 -2.20 -10.08 -9.06
CA LYS A 52 -1.73 -11.47 -9.08
C LYS A 52 -2.03 -12.25 -7.82
N LEU A 53 -1.96 -11.62 -6.64
CA LEU A 53 -2.11 -12.38 -5.40
C LEU A 53 -3.57 -12.77 -5.16
N PRO A 54 -3.85 -13.94 -4.54
CA PRO A 54 -5.21 -14.44 -4.35
C PRO A 54 -6.10 -13.52 -3.49
N ASN A 55 -5.49 -12.70 -2.64
CA ASN A 55 -6.18 -11.78 -1.73
C ASN A 55 -6.53 -10.42 -2.37
N HIS A 56 -6.04 -10.13 -3.57
CA HIS A 56 -6.33 -8.94 -4.38
C HIS A 56 -6.45 -7.61 -3.60
N PRO A 57 -5.45 -7.22 -2.79
CA PRO A 57 -5.56 -6.11 -1.84
C PRO A 57 -5.95 -4.79 -2.51
N GLY A 58 -7.11 -4.25 -2.11
CA GLY A 58 -7.65 -2.99 -2.61
C GLY A 58 -8.35 -3.07 -3.96
N SER A 59 -8.56 -4.27 -4.51
CA SER A 59 -9.17 -4.45 -5.82
C SER A 59 -10.69 -4.29 -5.77
N MET A 60 -11.20 -3.33 -6.54
CA MET A 60 -12.64 -3.15 -6.75
C MET A 60 -13.24 -4.29 -7.58
N THR A 61 -12.49 -4.85 -8.54
CA THR A 61 -13.00 -5.92 -9.41
C THR A 61 -13.12 -7.26 -8.69
N ALA A 62 -12.28 -7.49 -7.68
CA ALA A 62 -12.34 -8.68 -6.83
C ALA A 62 -13.21 -8.49 -5.58
N ASP A 63 -13.78 -7.30 -5.38
CA ASP A 63 -14.48 -6.89 -4.15
C ASP A 63 -13.67 -7.16 -2.87
N LYS A 64 -12.37 -6.81 -2.92
CA LYS A 64 -11.41 -6.97 -1.82
C LYS A 64 -10.83 -5.62 -1.41
N PRO A 65 -11.56 -4.81 -0.63
CA PRO A 65 -11.08 -3.48 -0.25
C PRO A 65 -9.88 -3.58 0.69
N MET A 66 -9.10 -2.51 0.72
CA MET A 66 -8.14 -2.26 1.81
C MET A 66 -8.91 -1.79 3.04
N LYS A 67 -8.45 -2.17 4.24
CA LYS A 67 -8.92 -1.66 5.52
C LYS A 67 -7.87 -0.76 6.15
N TYR A 68 -8.23 0.50 6.38
CA TYR A 68 -7.29 1.50 6.87
C TYR A 68 -6.85 1.21 8.31
N LEU A 69 -5.54 1.32 8.57
CA LEU A 69 -4.97 1.31 9.92
C LEU A 69 -4.35 2.69 10.19
N PRO A 70 -5.01 3.55 11.00
CA PRO A 70 -4.43 4.83 11.40
C PRO A 70 -3.31 4.64 12.42
N LYS A 71 -2.68 5.74 12.84
CA LYS A 71 -1.68 5.75 13.92
C LYS A 71 -2.22 5.12 15.22
N ALA A 72 -1.32 4.66 16.09
CA ALA A 72 -1.61 3.85 17.26
C ALA A 72 -2.77 4.40 18.13
N ASP A 73 -2.76 5.68 18.49
CA ASP A 73 -3.78 6.31 19.34
C ASP A 73 -5.16 6.47 18.69
N LYS A 74 -5.33 5.99 17.44
CA LYS A 74 -6.54 6.12 16.62
C LYS A 74 -7.08 4.81 16.12
N ASN A 75 -6.49 3.68 16.51
CA ASN A 75 -7.04 2.35 16.23
C ASN A 75 -7.30 1.54 17.50
N GLN A 76 -8.20 0.57 17.40
CA GLN A 76 -8.64 -0.24 18.54
C GLN A 76 -7.52 -1.09 19.17
N HIS A 77 -6.45 -1.37 18.41
CA HIS A 77 -5.34 -2.24 18.83
C HIS A 77 -4.12 -1.48 19.37
N ASN A 78 -4.18 -0.14 19.41
CA ASN A 78 -3.04 0.72 19.73
C ASN A 78 -1.76 0.34 18.96
N ARG A 79 -1.92 -0.04 17.69
CA ARG A 79 -0.84 -0.55 16.84
C ARG A 79 -0.36 0.54 15.90
N ASP A 80 0.92 0.88 15.99
CA ASP A 80 1.56 1.76 15.02
C ASP A 80 1.76 1.02 13.69
N PRO A 81 1.37 1.57 12.53
CA PRO A 81 1.71 1.03 11.22
C PRO A 81 3.18 0.66 11.04
N GLN A 82 4.11 1.36 11.69
CA GLN A 82 5.53 1.03 11.65
C GLN A 82 5.80 -0.40 12.15
N LYS A 83 5.02 -0.93 13.11
CA LYS A 83 5.15 -2.32 13.55
C LYS A 83 4.80 -3.33 12.47
N ASN A 84 3.91 -2.98 11.53
CA ASN A 84 3.67 -3.81 10.35
C ASN A 84 4.87 -3.76 9.42
N ARG A 85 5.39 -2.55 9.18
CA ARG A 85 6.54 -2.32 8.33
C ARG A 85 7.79 -3.02 8.86
N ASP A 86 8.01 -3.06 10.17
CA ASP A 86 9.18 -3.70 10.77
C ASP A 86 9.20 -5.23 10.56
N VAL A 87 8.04 -5.86 10.32
CA VAL A 87 7.94 -7.29 9.99
C VAL A 87 8.32 -7.55 8.52
N ILE A 88 7.79 -6.74 7.61
CA ILE A 88 7.99 -6.95 6.16
C ILE A 88 9.31 -6.33 5.69
N CYS A 89 9.51 -5.08 6.07
CA CYS A 89 10.58 -4.18 5.67
C CYS A 89 11.34 -3.62 6.89
N PRO A 90 12.05 -4.47 7.66
CA PRO A 90 12.84 -4.01 8.79
C PRO A 90 13.87 -2.97 8.38
N SER A 91 14.18 -2.04 9.30
CA SER A 91 15.16 -0.98 9.05
C SER A 91 16.50 -1.55 8.56
N GLY A 92 17.04 -0.95 7.49
CA GLY A 92 18.30 -1.38 6.87
C GLY A 92 18.18 -2.63 5.98
N TRP A 93 17.01 -3.24 5.82
CA TRP A 93 16.84 -4.43 4.99
C TRP A 93 17.35 -4.23 3.56
N ALA A 94 16.96 -3.13 2.90
CA ALA A 94 17.32 -2.91 1.49
C ALA A 94 18.82 -2.64 1.31
N ALA A 95 19.48 -2.01 2.28
CA ALA A 95 20.92 -1.79 2.25
C ALA A 95 21.70 -3.11 2.38
N LYS A 96 21.17 -4.08 3.12
CA LYS A 96 21.82 -5.38 3.37
C LYS A 96 21.45 -6.44 2.33
N ASN A 97 20.18 -6.47 1.92
CA ASN A 97 19.58 -7.58 1.18
C ASN A 97 18.95 -7.15 -0.15
N GLY A 98 18.78 -5.85 -0.41
CA GLY A 98 18.20 -5.36 -1.66
C GLY A 98 19.00 -5.84 -2.88
N HIS A 99 18.34 -5.94 -4.02
CA HIS A 99 19.03 -6.34 -5.25
C HIS A 99 20.07 -5.27 -5.64
N PRO A 100 21.31 -5.64 -6.00
CA PRO A 100 22.35 -4.66 -6.40
C PRO A 100 21.94 -3.76 -7.56
N ASP A 101 21.09 -4.26 -8.47
CA ASP A 101 20.58 -3.50 -9.62
C ASP A 101 19.40 -2.58 -9.28
N THR A 102 19.02 -2.50 -8.01
CA THR A 102 18.02 -1.53 -7.54
C THR A 102 18.51 -0.12 -7.84
N THR A 103 17.75 0.62 -8.63
CA THR A 103 18.14 1.99 -8.96
C THR A 103 17.75 2.96 -7.86
N VAL A 104 18.75 3.73 -7.41
CA VAL A 104 18.57 4.96 -6.63
C VAL A 104 18.55 6.18 -7.57
N VAL A 105 17.79 7.20 -7.22
CA VAL A 105 17.60 8.42 -8.03
C VAL A 105 18.34 9.61 -7.43
N THR A 106 19.67 9.51 -7.35
CA THR A 106 20.52 10.58 -6.80
C THR A 106 20.49 11.87 -7.61
N ASP A 107 20.06 11.81 -8.87
CA ASP A 107 19.75 12.96 -9.73
C ASP A 107 18.52 13.77 -9.29
N ILE A 108 17.62 13.16 -8.51
CA ILE A 108 16.40 13.80 -7.97
C ILE A 108 16.56 14.08 -6.47
N ALA A 109 17.17 13.15 -5.75
CA ALA A 109 17.38 13.21 -4.31
C ALA A 109 18.83 12.80 -3.99
N PRO A 110 19.75 13.76 -3.74
CA PRO A 110 21.19 13.49 -3.65
C PRO A 110 21.61 12.41 -2.65
N ASN A 111 20.84 12.23 -1.57
CA ASN A 111 21.08 11.23 -0.53
C ASN A 111 20.16 10.00 -0.66
N ASP A 112 19.64 9.74 -1.87
CA ASP A 112 18.79 8.59 -2.10
C ASP A 112 19.54 7.28 -1.88
N THR A 113 18.84 6.32 -1.31
CA THR A 113 19.35 5.00 -0.94
C THR A 113 18.32 3.95 -1.34
N ALA A 114 18.75 2.68 -1.42
CA ALA A 114 17.79 1.59 -1.59
C ALA A 114 16.90 1.49 -0.34
N SER A 115 15.62 1.26 -0.56
CA SER A 115 14.59 1.13 0.46
C SER A 115 13.68 -0.06 0.17
N CYS A 116 13.08 -0.59 1.22
CA CYS A 116 12.17 -1.72 1.16
C CYS A 116 10.74 -1.19 1.05
N ASP A 117 10.08 -1.42 -0.07
CA ASP A 117 8.65 -1.17 -0.27
C ASP A 117 7.82 -2.42 0.05
N GLU A 118 6.57 -2.21 0.48
CA GLU A 118 5.65 -3.31 0.78
C GLU A 118 4.25 -3.02 0.24
N PHE A 119 3.58 -4.05 -0.27
CA PHE A 119 2.17 -4.00 -0.60
C PHE A 119 1.48 -5.31 -0.21
N ALA A 120 0.33 -5.32 0.46
CA ALA A 120 -0.44 -4.20 0.98
C ALA A 120 0.34 -3.35 2.01
N TYR A 121 0.08 -2.03 2.01
CA TYR A 121 0.86 -1.06 2.81
C TYR A 121 0.76 -1.34 4.32
N ALA A 122 1.82 -1.00 5.06
CA ALA A 122 1.85 -1.04 6.52
C ALA A 122 0.67 -0.34 7.22
N ALA A 123 0.18 0.77 6.68
CA ALA A 123 -0.98 1.50 7.21
C ALA A 123 -2.33 0.87 6.83
N SER A 124 -2.40 -0.47 6.88
CA SER A 124 -3.63 -1.23 6.63
C SER A 124 -3.65 -2.54 7.42
N TYR A 125 -4.85 -3.07 7.66
CA TYR A 125 -5.04 -4.43 8.20
C TYR A 125 -4.70 -5.52 7.16
N ASN A 126 -4.58 -5.14 5.89
CA ASN A 126 -4.15 -6.02 4.81
C ASN A 126 -2.63 -6.19 4.75
N SER A 127 -1.83 -5.41 5.50
CA SER A 127 -0.38 -5.62 5.54
C SER A 127 -0.06 -7.04 6.00
N GLY A 128 0.96 -7.64 5.39
CA GLY A 128 1.47 -8.93 5.86
C GLY A 128 2.03 -8.86 7.29
N GLY A 129 2.48 -7.68 7.73
CA GLY A 129 2.98 -7.47 9.08
C GLY A 129 1.88 -7.31 10.13
N MET A 130 0.59 -7.34 9.75
CA MET A 130 -0.54 -7.21 10.68
C MET A 130 -0.88 -8.57 11.31
N PRO A 131 -0.81 -8.73 12.64
CA PRO A 131 -1.13 -10.00 13.30
C PRO A 131 -2.60 -10.37 13.14
N GLN A 132 -2.92 -11.64 12.93
CA GLN A 132 -4.28 -12.16 12.86
C GLN A 132 -5.02 -11.96 14.19
N SER A 133 -4.31 -12.03 15.31
CA SER A 133 -4.84 -11.70 16.65
C SER A 133 -5.31 -10.25 16.80
N MET A 134 -4.94 -9.38 15.87
CA MET A 134 -5.34 -7.98 15.76
C MET A 134 -6.13 -7.70 14.47
N ASP A 135 -6.89 -8.69 13.99
CA ASP A 135 -7.70 -8.63 12.76
C ASP A 135 -6.89 -8.49 11.45
N GLY A 136 -5.59 -8.79 11.50
CA GLY A 136 -4.75 -8.86 10.31
C GLY A 136 -5.23 -9.92 9.32
N LEU A 137 -5.22 -9.56 8.04
CA LEU A 137 -5.81 -10.39 6.98
C LEU A 137 -4.77 -11.28 6.28
N ASN A 138 -3.48 -10.97 6.41
CA ASN A 138 -2.41 -11.54 5.61
C ASN A 138 -1.15 -11.87 6.45
N GLU A 139 -1.31 -12.15 7.74
CA GLU A 139 -0.19 -12.29 8.69
C GLU A 139 0.94 -13.20 8.17
N VAL A 140 2.17 -12.68 8.23
CA VAL A 140 3.42 -13.41 8.03
C VAL A 140 4.41 -13.05 9.13
N ALA A 141 5.35 -13.96 9.43
CA ALA A 141 6.34 -13.75 10.48
C ALA A 141 7.53 -12.87 10.06
N SER A 142 7.76 -12.74 8.75
CA SER A 142 8.76 -11.86 8.13
C SER A 142 8.29 -11.49 6.72
N GLY A 143 9.00 -10.59 6.05
CA GLY A 143 8.73 -10.30 4.64
C GLY A 143 9.29 -11.34 3.65
N ASP A 144 10.01 -12.38 4.10
CA ASP A 144 10.60 -13.40 3.22
C ASP A 144 9.59 -14.21 2.41
N PRO A 145 8.42 -14.61 2.94
CA PRO A 145 7.38 -15.28 2.16
C PRO A 145 6.58 -14.35 1.24
N CYS A 146 6.89 -13.04 1.18
CA CYS A 146 6.27 -12.15 0.21
C CYS A 146 6.87 -12.37 -1.19
N VAL A 147 6.14 -11.98 -2.23
CA VAL A 147 6.72 -11.82 -3.58
C VAL A 147 7.88 -10.83 -3.49
N GLN A 148 9.08 -11.25 -3.86
CA GLN A 148 10.27 -10.40 -3.87
C GLN A 148 10.51 -9.84 -5.26
N SER A 149 10.69 -8.53 -5.32
CA SER A 149 10.98 -7.83 -6.58
C SER A 149 12.01 -6.73 -6.36
N TYR A 150 12.54 -6.18 -7.45
CA TYR A 150 13.37 -4.98 -7.40
C TYR A 150 13.10 -4.08 -8.59
N ALA A 151 13.30 -2.77 -8.38
CA ALA A 151 13.04 -1.76 -9.39
C ALA A 151 14.33 -1.19 -9.97
N THR A 152 14.41 -1.18 -11.30
CA THR A 152 15.56 -0.64 -12.04
C THR A 152 15.10 0.40 -13.05
N ARG A 153 15.78 1.54 -13.09
CA ARG A 153 15.58 2.58 -14.11
C ARG A 153 16.49 2.29 -15.30
N VAL A 154 15.92 1.73 -16.36
CA VAL A 154 16.66 1.37 -17.57
C VAL A 154 17.10 2.63 -18.32
N LYS A 155 16.24 3.65 -18.37
CA LYS A 155 16.56 4.99 -18.86
C LYS A 155 15.65 6.03 -18.21
N GLN A 156 15.93 7.31 -18.41
CA GLN A 156 15.11 8.37 -17.83
C GLN A 156 13.64 8.22 -18.27
N GLY A 157 12.73 8.11 -17.30
CA GLY A 157 11.30 7.90 -17.54
C GLY A 157 10.88 6.45 -17.78
N GLU A 158 11.82 5.50 -17.83
CA GLU A 158 11.53 4.07 -18.04
C GLU A 158 12.02 3.25 -16.85
N TRP A 159 11.08 2.52 -16.23
CA TRP A 159 11.31 1.69 -15.07
C TRP A 159 10.84 0.28 -15.35
N HIS A 160 11.66 -0.68 -14.96
CA HIS A 160 11.29 -2.08 -14.94
C HIS A 160 11.20 -2.57 -13.49
N LEU A 161 10.25 -3.47 -13.27
CA LEU A 161 10.13 -4.25 -12.05
C LEU A 161 10.48 -5.68 -12.40
N TYR A 162 11.45 -6.24 -11.70
CA TYR A 162 11.94 -7.60 -11.90
C TYR A 162 11.64 -8.42 -10.66
N ASP A 163 11.39 -9.72 -10.83
CA ASP A 163 11.45 -10.67 -9.71
C ASP A 163 12.90 -10.75 -9.23
N ASP A 164 13.12 -10.89 -7.92
CA ASP A 164 14.47 -11.10 -7.38
C ASP A 164 14.94 -12.53 -7.69
N GLU A 165 15.77 -12.69 -8.71
CA GLU A 165 16.21 -13.97 -9.25
C GLU A 165 17.21 -14.70 -8.36
N ARG A 166 17.70 -14.04 -7.31
CA ARG A 166 18.62 -14.65 -6.32
C ARG A 166 17.88 -15.60 -5.37
N ILE A 167 16.54 -15.59 -5.40
CA ILE A 167 15.68 -16.51 -4.64
C ILE A 167 14.70 -17.24 -5.58
N ALA A 168 13.93 -18.18 -5.03
CA ALA A 168 12.86 -18.83 -5.79
C ALA A 168 11.83 -17.78 -6.25
N GLY A 169 11.47 -17.84 -7.54
CA GLY A 169 10.48 -16.94 -8.11
C GLY A 169 9.09 -17.10 -7.49
N PRO A 170 8.18 -16.13 -7.72
CA PRO A 170 6.87 -16.12 -7.10
C PRO A 170 6.03 -17.34 -7.50
N THR A 171 5.40 -17.95 -6.51
CA THR A 171 4.42 -19.02 -6.67
C THR A 171 3.02 -18.48 -6.97
N TRP A 172 2.82 -17.17 -6.74
CA TRP A 172 1.54 -16.47 -6.78
C TRP A 172 0.52 -17.01 -5.77
N GLN A 173 1.01 -17.65 -4.72
CA GLN A 173 0.25 -18.06 -3.53
C GLN A 173 0.62 -17.22 -2.29
N GLU A 174 1.57 -16.29 -2.44
CA GLU A 174 1.97 -15.36 -1.40
C GLU A 174 0.81 -14.43 -1.01
N VAL A 175 0.92 -13.79 0.16
CA VAL A 175 -0.11 -12.89 0.70
C VAL A 175 0.33 -11.42 0.72
N CYS A 176 1.58 -11.15 0.39
CA CYS A 176 2.20 -9.83 0.38
C CYS A 176 3.26 -9.73 -0.71
N GLY A 177 3.62 -8.50 -1.06
CA GLY A 177 4.78 -8.16 -1.88
C GLY A 177 5.77 -7.31 -1.10
N ARG A 178 7.06 -7.54 -1.38
CA ARG A 178 8.20 -6.79 -0.88
C ARG A 178 9.10 -6.43 -2.06
N SER A 179 9.55 -5.19 -2.13
CA SER A 179 10.37 -4.73 -3.26
C SER A 179 11.55 -3.88 -2.80
N SER A 180 12.73 -4.07 -3.38
CA SER A 180 13.81 -3.09 -3.25
C SER A 180 13.70 -2.02 -4.35
N MET A 181 13.57 -0.76 -3.95
CA MET A 181 13.49 0.38 -4.87
C MET A 181 14.14 1.62 -4.25
N SER A 182 14.25 2.70 -5.01
CA SER A 182 14.64 4.02 -4.48
C SER A 182 13.83 4.42 -3.24
N SER A 183 14.50 4.94 -2.21
CA SER A 183 13.88 5.49 -1.00
C SER A 183 13.00 6.70 -1.30
N TRP A 184 13.45 7.56 -2.22
CA TRP A 184 12.65 8.68 -2.70
C TRP A 184 11.35 8.20 -3.34
N ILE A 185 11.39 7.17 -4.20
CA ILE A 185 10.20 6.60 -4.83
C ILE A 185 9.25 6.01 -3.80
N ASN A 186 9.75 5.12 -2.95
CA ASN A 186 8.99 4.43 -1.91
C ASN A 186 8.28 5.44 -0.99
N THR A 187 9.05 6.37 -0.40
CA THR A 187 8.52 7.38 0.53
C THR A 187 7.51 8.30 -0.15
N THR A 188 7.79 8.73 -1.39
CA THR A 188 6.95 9.67 -2.12
C THR A 188 5.62 9.04 -2.55
N SER A 189 5.58 7.73 -2.79
CA SER A 189 4.42 7.03 -3.35
C SER A 189 3.17 7.14 -2.45
N MET A 190 3.37 7.26 -1.14
CA MET A 190 2.31 7.34 -0.12
C MET A 190 2.33 8.65 0.68
N ALA A 191 3.24 9.59 0.39
CA ALA A 191 3.42 10.81 1.18
C ALA A 191 2.14 11.66 1.33
N SER A 192 1.29 11.70 0.31
CA SER A 192 0.03 12.45 0.36
C SER A 192 -1.16 11.64 0.86
N PHE A 193 -1.02 10.32 1.07
CA PHE A 193 -2.13 9.45 1.44
C PHE A 193 -2.80 9.93 2.73
N SER A 194 -2.04 10.07 3.83
CA SER A 194 -2.62 10.45 5.13
C SER A 194 -3.22 11.86 5.13
N GLY A 195 -2.59 12.81 4.44
CA GLY A 195 -2.92 14.24 4.54
C GLY A 195 -3.93 14.75 3.51
N ALA A 196 -4.02 14.11 2.34
CA ALA A 196 -4.91 14.52 1.25
C ALA A 196 -6.07 13.55 1.05
N PHE A 197 -5.90 12.27 1.35
CA PHE A 197 -6.89 11.23 1.11
C PHE A 197 -7.55 10.71 2.39
N ALA A 198 -6.77 10.16 3.32
CA ALA A 198 -7.23 9.40 4.48
C ALA A 198 -7.62 10.30 5.67
N ALA A 199 -7.06 10.07 6.86
CA ALA A 199 -7.51 10.69 8.11
C ALA A 199 -7.51 12.23 8.09
N GLY A 200 -6.44 12.83 7.58
CA GLY A 200 -6.35 14.29 7.42
C GLY A 200 -6.93 14.80 6.11
N GLY A 201 -7.41 13.91 5.24
CA GLY A 201 -7.79 14.22 3.88
C GLY A 201 -9.28 14.38 3.66
N LYS A 202 -9.66 14.39 2.39
CA LYS A 202 -11.05 14.52 1.93
C LYS A 202 -11.99 13.46 2.52
N TYR A 203 -11.50 12.26 2.81
CA TYR A 203 -12.34 11.13 3.16
C TYR A 203 -12.32 10.77 4.65
N HIS A 204 -11.57 11.49 5.48
CA HIS A 204 -11.54 11.34 6.94
C HIS A 204 -11.63 9.87 7.40
N LEU A 205 -10.80 9.02 6.79
CA LEU A 205 -10.82 7.59 7.06
C LEU A 205 -10.50 7.35 8.54
N LEU A 206 -11.31 6.50 9.18
CA LEU A 206 -11.13 5.99 10.52
C LEU A 206 -10.64 4.54 10.50
N ASP A 207 -10.31 4.04 11.67
CA ASP A 207 -9.91 2.65 11.87
C ASP A 207 -10.87 1.66 11.19
N ALA A 208 -10.28 0.72 10.45
CA ALA A 208 -10.95 -0.30 9.65
C ALA A 208 -11.85 0.20 8.51
N ASP A 209 -11.94 1.51 8.24
CA ASP A 209 -12.68 2.00 7.07
C ASP A 209 -12.10 1.41 5.79
N GLU A 210 -13.00 1.06 4.88
CA GLU A 210 -12.65 0.40 3.63
C GLU A 210 -12.37 1.41 2.51
N TYR A 211 -11.33 1.15 1.71
CA TYR A 211 -10.99 1.94 0.54
C TYR A 211 -10.45 1.07 -0.59
N TRP A 212 -10.58 1.55 -1.83
CA TRP A 212 -10.03 0.93 -3.02
C TRP A 212 -8.65 1.51 -3.35
N VAL A 213 -7.82 0.74 -4.03
CA VAL A 213 -6.58 1.23 -4.62
C VAL A 213 -6.65 1.01 -6.12
N LYS A 214 -6.34 2.05 -6.91
CA LYS A 214 -6.44 2.02 -8.37
C LYS A 214 -5.13 2.45 -9.02
N PHE A 215 -4.83 1.79 -10.15
CA PHE A 215 -3.66 2.02 -10.98
C PHE A 215 -4.10 2.25 -12.44
N PRO A 216 -4.60 3.46 -12.77
CA PRO A 216 -5.18 3.73 -14.09
C PRO A 216 -4.25 3.43 -15.26
N GLU A 217 -2.95 3.68 -15.09
CA GLU A 217 -1.92 3.50 -16.12
C GLU A 217 -1.73 2.03 -16.50
N PHE A 218 -2.14 1.08 -15.65
CA PHE A 218 -2.08 -0.35 -15.93
C PHE A 218 -3.45 -0.98 -16.27
N ALA A 219 -4.50 -0.17 -16.45
CA ALA A 219 -5.85 -0.68 -16.71
C ALA A 219 -5.98 -1.48 -18.02
N HIS A 220 -5.04 -1.30 -18.95
CA HIS A 220 -4.96 -2.01 -20.23
C HIS A 220 -4.05 -3.25 -20.17
N CYS A 221 -3.35 -3.45 -19.06
CA CYS A 221 -2.43 -4.56 -18.90
C CYS A 221 -3.19 -5.79 -18.39
N GLU A 222 -2.98 -6.94 -19.03
CA GLU A 222 -3.29 -8.20 -18.40
C GLU A 222 -2.11 -8.60 -17.50
N PRO A 223 -2.33 -8.94 -16.22
CA PRO A 223 -1.28 -9.50 -15.39
C PRO A 223 -0.94 -10.88 -15.95
N ALA A 224 0.03 -10.95 -16.87
CA ALA A 224 0.38 -12.08 -17.74
C ALA A 224 -0.16 -13.44 -17.26
N ARG A 225 -1.16 -14.03 -17.93
CA ARG A 225 -1.54 -15.44 -17.65
C ARG A 225 -0.27 -16.30 -17.77
N GLN A 226 0.08 -17.06 -16.74
CA GLN A 226 1.09 -18.10 -16.94
C GLN A 226 0.56 -19.07 -18.02
N PRO A 227 1.41 -19.52 -18.95
CA PRO A 227 1.06 -20.60 -19.88
C PRO A 227 0.73 -21.90 -19.15
#